data_AF-A0A2Z5E6N6-F1
#
_entry.id   AF-A0A2Z5E6N6-F1
#
_cell.length_a   1.000
_cell.length_b   1.000
_cell.length_c   1.000
_cell.angle_alpha   90.00
_cell.angle_beta   90.00
_cell.angle_gamma   90.00
#
_symmetry.space_group_name_H-M   'P 1'
#
loop_
_entity.id
_entity.type
_entity.pdbx_description
1 polymer ?
#
loop_
_entity_poly.entity_id
_entity_poly.type
_entity_poly.pdbx_seq_one_letter_code
_entity_poly.pdbx_strand_id
1 'polypeptide(L)'
;MAEKSYRGLDSGNVQVSGAQQEYWFSLRLRVDSAAQLWQAAALRCLSQSDLSQDEVEDLIGPAGDPSIADCLMILALPERLPGCTRLDTALQPVQLLQEEREACEALGRG
;
A
#
# COMPACT_ATOMS: atom_id res chain seq x y z
N MET A 1 -30.95 -44.03 26.97
CA MET A 1 -30.67 -43.72 25.56
C MET A 1 -31.72 -42.72 25.09
N ALA A 2 -31.31 -41.49 24.79
CA ALA A 2 -32.07 -40.57 23.95
C ALA A 2 -31.04 -39.64 23.30
N GLU A 3 -30.92 -39.80 22.00
CA GLU A 3 -29.91 -39.21 21.14
C GLU A 3 -30.36 -37.83 20.65
N LYS A 4 -29.37 -36.94 20.52
CA LYS A 4 -29.19 -35.86 19.54
C LYS A 4 -30.45 -35.27 18.89
N SER A 5 -30.55 -33.94 18.89
CA SER A 5 -30.65 -33.20 17.62
C SER A 5 -30.29 -31.72 17.77
N TYR A 6 -29.05 -31.43 17.40
CA TYR A 6 -28.61 -30.30 16.56
C TYR A 6 -29.33 -28.95 16.77
N ARG A 7 -28.65 -28.03 17.43
CA ARG A 7 -28.92 -26.60 17.27
C ARG A 7 -28.78 -26.27 15.79
N GLY A 8 -29.91 -26.03 15.13
CA GLY A 8 -29.95 -25.32 13.86
C GLY A 8 -29.44 -23.91 14.10
N LEU A 9 -28.15 -23.71 13.91
CA LEU A 9 -27.68 -22.43 13.45
C LEU A 9 -28.05 -22.40 11.98
N ASP A 10 -29.16 -21.71 11.71
CA ASP A 10 -29.44 -21.14 10.42
C ASP A 10 -28.22 -20.30 10.04
N SER A 11 -27.25 -20.95 9.40
CA SER A 11 -26.22 -20.28 8.64
C SER A 11 -26.95 -19.63 7.50
N GLY A 12 -27.52 -18.46 7.79
CA GLY A 12 -28.06 -17.53 6.82
C GLY A 12 -27.04 -17.45 5.71
N ASN A 13 -27.39 -18.09 4.61
CA ASN A 13 -26.63 -18.10 3.39
C ASN A 13 -26.60 -16.64 2.96
N VAL A 14 -25.57 -15.89 3.35
CA VAL A 14 -25.32 -14.57 2.78
C VAL A 14 -24.91 -14.86 1.34
N GLN A 15 -25.92 -15.04 0.51
CA GLN A 15 -25.80 -14.88 -0.92
C GLN A 15 -25.49 -13.40 -1.13
N VAL A 16 -24.21 -13.05 -0.97
CA VAL A 16 -23.70 -11.87 -1.61
C VAL A 16 -23.74 -12.24 -3.10
N SER A 17 -24.84 -11.89 -3.77
CA SER A 17 -24.78 -11.52 -5.19
C SER A 17 -23.86 -10.31 -5.26
N GLY A 18 -22.57 -10.56 -5.09
CA GLY A 18 -21.58 -9.54 -4.84
C GLY A 18 -21.17 -8.93 -6.14
N ALA A 19 -21.86 -7.86 -6.52
CA ALA A 19 -21.17 -6.83 -7.28
C ALA A 19 -19.88 -6.53 -6.50
N GLN A 20 -18.72 -6.90 -7.05
CA GLN A 20 -17.44 -6.57 -6.45
C GLN A 20 -17.41 -5.04 -6.29
N GLN A 21 -17.45 -4.57 -5.04
CA GLN A 21 -17.40 -3.14 -4.75
C GLN A 21 -15.94 -2.74 -4.66
N GLU A 22 -15.55 -1.89 -5.61
CA GLU A 22 -14.22 -1.30 -5.64
C GLU A 22 -14.22 0.00 -4.84
N TYR A 23 -13.16 0.20 -4.06
CA TYR A 23 -12.98 1.40 -3.25
C TYR A 23 -11.62 2.02 -3.57
N TRP A 24 -11.59 3.34 -3.69
CA TRP A 24 -10.36 4.11 -3.88
C TRP A 24 -10.03 4.90 -2.62
N PHE A 25 -8.76 4.84 -2.19
CA PHE A 25 -8.24 5.67 -1.10
C PHE A 25 -6.99 6.41 -1.59
N SER A 26 -6.83 7.67 -1.20
CA SER A 26 -5.63 8.46 -1.50
C SER A 26 -4.96 8.90 -0.20
N LEU A 27 -3.64 8.75 -0.15
CA LEU A 27 -2.81 9.13 0.99
C LEU A 27 -1.77 10.15 0.52
N ARG A 28 -1.67 11.28 1.21
CA ARG A 28 -0.65 12.30 0.96
C ARG A 28 0.30 12.37 2.14
N LEU A 29 1.58 12.24 1.87
CA LEU A 29 2.64 12.22 2.87
C LEU A 29 3.65 13.33 2.58
N ARG A 30 4.22 13.88 3.65
CA ARG A 30 5.42 14.73 3.58
C ARG A 30 6.52 13.97 4.30
N VAL A 31 7.70 13.93 3.69
CA VAL A 31 8.87 13.34 4.33
C VAL A 31 9.58 14.42 5.11
N ASP A 32 9.50 14.34 6.44
CA ASP A 32 10.18 15.30 7.33
C ASP A 32 11.62 14.88 7.65
N SER A 33 11.94 13.57 7.56
CA SER A 33 13.30 13.05 7.78
C SER A 33 13.59 11.83 6.91
N ALA A 34 14.52 11.99 5.97
CA ALA A 34 14.98 10.93 5.08
C ALA A 34 15.68 9.79 5.85
N ALA A 35 16.48 10.12 6.87
CA ALA A 35 17.20 9.13 7.66
C ALA A 35 16.26 8.23 8.47
N GLN A 36 15.24 8.80 9.12
CA GLN A 36 14.24 8.02 9.85
C GLN A 36 13.41 7.15 8.92
N LEU A 37 13.05 7.69 7.75
CA LEU A 37 12.33 6.95 6.72
C LEU A 37 13.12 5.73 6.24
N TRP A 38 14.40 5.92 5.91
CA TRP A 38 15.28 4.84 5.50
C TRP A 38 15.42 3.78 6.58
N GLN A 39 15.64 4.18 7.84
CA GLN A 39 15.79 3.23 8.94
C GLN A 39 14.54 2.40 9.16
N ALA A 40 13.35 3.02 9.07
CA ALA A 40 12.10 2.28 9.16
C ALA A 40 11.93 1.31 7.99
N ALA A 41 12.27 1.72 6.77
CA ALA A 41 12.18 0.86 5.58
C ALA A 41 13.16 -0.32 5.67
N ALA A 42 14.42 -0.07 6.05
CA ALA A 42 15.44 -1.09 6.25
C ALA A 42 15.02 -2.11 7.33
N LEU A 43 14.53 -1.65 8.48
CA LEU A 43 14.01 -2.53 9.52
C LEU A 43 12.87 -3.42 9.01
N ARG A 44 11.98 -2.87 8.20
CA ARG A 44 10.88 -3.62 7.60
C ARG A 44 11.39 -4.68 6.64
N CYS A 45 12.32 -4.34 5.75
CA CYS A 45 12.97 -5.30 4.84
C CYS A 45 13.60 -6.46 5.61
N LEU A 46 14.41 -6.15 6.62
CA LEU A 46 15.13 -7.14 7.43
C LEU A 46 14.20 -8.02 8.28
N SER A 47 13.03 -7.49 8.67
CA SER A 47 12.07 -8.21 9.49
C SER A 47 11.10 -9.10 8.69
N GLN A 48 10.80 -8.74 7.44
CA GLN A 48 9.82 -9.42 6.60
C GLN A 48 10.44 -10.32 5.54
N SER A 49 11.70 -10.05 5.21
CA SER A 49 12.46 -10.76 4.20
C SER A 49 13.83 -11.11 4.76
N ASP A 50 14.36 -12.27 4.42
CA ASP A 50 15.75 -12.65 4.71
C ASP A 50 16.75 -11.91 3.80
N LEU A 51 16.56 -10.61 3.61
CA LEU A 51 17.47 -9.76 2.83
C LEU A 51 18.68 -9.42 3.68
N SER A 52 19.85 -9.42 3.05
CA SER A 52 21.07 -8.88 3.64
C SER A 52 21.05 -7.34 3.62
N GLN A 53 21.94 -6.72 4.41
CA GLN A 53 22.02 -5.26 4.46
C GLN A 53 22.41 -4.65 3.10
N ASP A 54 23.30 -5.30 2.36
CA ASP A 54 23.70 -4.84 1.02
C ASP A 54 22.50 -4.85 0.05
N GLU A 55 21.67 -5.90 0.10
CA GLU A 55 20.44 -5.97 -0.72
C GLU A 55 19.40 -4.92 -0.34
N VAL A 56 19.34 -4.54 0.95
CA VAL A 56 18.50 -3.42 1.38
C VAL A 56 19.01 -2.11 0.78
N GLU A 57 20.32 -1.86 0.83
CA GLU A 57 20.90 -0.64 0.24
C GLU A 57 20.72 -0.59 -1.29
N ASP A 58 20.77 -1.74 -1.97
CA ASP A 58 20.46 -1.82 -3.40
C ASP A 58 18.97 -1.54 -3.71
N LEU A 59 18.07 -1.87 -2.78
CA LEU A 59 16.62 -1.72 -2.95
C LEU A 59 16.11 -0.31 -2.63
N ILE A 60 16.56 0.27 -1.52
CA ILE A 60 16.08 1.58 -1.02
C ILE A 60 17.15 2.67 -1.05
N GLY A 61 18.27 2.42 -1.70
CA GLY A 61 19.42 3.31 -1.73
C GLY A 61 20.25 3.26 -0.44
N PRO A 62 21.48 3.81 -0.47
CA PRO A 62 22.35 3.86 0.70
C PRO A 62 21.78 4.80 1.78
N ALA A 63 22.11 4.56 3.05
CA ALA A 63 21.59 5.37 4.16
C ALA A 63 21.97 6.88 4.07
N GLY A 64 23.07 7.21 3.39
CA GLY A 64 23.51 8.59 3.16
C GLY A 64 22.78 9.32 2.04
N ASP A 65 22.19 8.58 1.10
CA ASP A 65 21.40 9.10 -0.02
C ASP A 65 20.23 8.15 -0.33
N PRO A 66 19.22 8.11 0.55
CA PRO A 66 18.16 7.12 0.47
C PRO A 66 17.17 7.44 -0.66
N SER A 67 16.74 6.40 -1.38
CA SER A 67 15.63 6.50 -2.31
C SER A 67 14.32 6.66 -1.53
N ILE A 68 13.82 7.89 -1.48
CA ILE A 68 12.58 8.23 -0.76
C ILE A 68 11.38 7.49 -1.35
N ALA A 69 11.32 7.34 -2.67
CA ALA A 69 10.23 6.65 -3.34
C ALA A 69 10.17 5.17 -2.93
N ASP A 70 11.31 4.47 -2.95
CA ASP A 70 11.38 3.06 -2.58
C ASP A 70 11.13 2.86 -1.08
N CYS A 71 11.68 3.73 -0.22
CA CYS A 71 11.38 3.69 1.21
C CYS A 71 9.87 3.84 1.48
N LEU A 72 9.20 4.77 0.81
CA LEU A 72 7.75 4.96 0.92
C LEU A 72 6.97 3.77 0.35
N MET A 73 7.42 3.17 -0.74
CA MET A 73 6.77 1.96 -1.27
C MET A 73 6.84 0.81 -0.25
N ILE A 74 7.96 0.64 0.45
CA ILE A 74 8.08 -0.41 1.46
C ILE A 74 7.20 -0.14 2.69
N LEU A 75 7.06 1.12 3.09
CA LEU A 75 6.38 1.51 4.34
C LEU A 75 4.89 1.83 4.17
N ALA A 76 4.51 2.48 3.07
CA ALA A 76 3.17 3.01 2.86
C ALA A 76 2.23 2.01 2.19
N LEU A 77 2.76 0.93 1.61
CA LEU A 77 1.92 -0.14 1.08
C LEU A 77 1.34 -0.96 2.25
N PRO A 78 0.01 -0.97 2.44
CA PRO A 78 -0.59 -1.80 3.47
C PRO A 78 -0.28 -3.27 3.19
N GLU A 79 0.14 -3.98 4.24
CA GLU A 79 0.19 -5.44 4.20
C GLU A 79 -1.20 -6.00 3.89
N ARG A 80 -1.24 -7.07 3.09
CA ARG A 80 -2.45 -7.71 2.54
C ARG A 80 -3.67 -7.53 3.45
N LEU A 81 -4.65 -6.75 2.99
CA LEU A 81 -5.93 -6.60 3.65
C LEU A 81 -6.73 -7.91 3.51
N PRO A 82 -7.04 -8.66 4.60
CA PRO A 82 -7.74 -9.93 4.49
C PRO A 82 -9.10 -9.77 3.81
N GLY A 83 -9.38 -10.64 2.83
CA GLY A 83 -10.64 -10.58 2.05
C GLY A 83 -10.65 -9.52 0.94
N CYS A 84 -9.58 -8.73 0.79
CA CYS A 84 -9.43 -7.77 -0.30
C CYS A 84 -8.33 -8.23 -1.27
N THR A 85 -8.61 -8.08 -2.57
CA THR A 85 -7.58 -8.15 -3.61
C THR A 85 -7.10 -6.74 -3.89
N ARG A 86 -5.80 -6.49 -3.77
CA ARG A 86 -5.21 -5.21 -4.15
C ARG A 86 -5.20 -5.11 -5.68
N LEU A 87 -5.95 -4.16 -6.22
CA LEU A 87 -6.08 -3.97 -7.67
C LEU A 87 -4.97 -3.09 -8.24
N ASP A 88 -4.71 -1.95 -7.61
CA ASP A 88 -3.69 -0.99 -8.04
C ASP A 88 -2.98 -0.38 -6.83
N THR A 89 -1.74 0.08 -7.02
CA THR A 89 -1.09 0.96 -6.06
C THR A 89 -0.06 1.84 -6.77
N ALA A 90 -0.31 3.14 -6.72
CA ALA A 90 0.55 4.16 -7.34
C ALA A 90 1.12 5.10 -6.28
N LEU A 91 2.44 5.30 -6.30
CA LEU A 91 3.12 6.36 -5.57
C LEU A 91 3.56 7.41 -6.58
N GLN A 92 3.04 8.64 -6.47
CA GLN A 92 3.38 9.74 -7.36
C GLN A 92 3.94 10.92 -6.55
N PRO A 93 5.06 11.52 -6.98
CA PRO A 93 5.52 12.76 -6.38
C PRO A 93 4.52 13.88 -6.67
N VAL A 94 4.30 14.75 -5.68
CA VAL A 94 3.31 15.84 -5.79
C VAL A 94 3.61 16.77 -6.96
N GLN A 95 4.87 16.93 -7.33
CA GLN A 95 5.31 17.76 -8.46
C GLN A 95 4.70 17.30 -9.80
N LEU A 96 4.68 15.97 -10.04
CA LEU A 96 4.13 15.39 -11.28
C LEU A 96 2.61 15.60 -11.40
N LEU A 97 1.90 15.59 -10.28
CA LEU A 97 0.45 15.84 -10.23
C LEU A 97 0.10 17.30 -10.52
N GLN A 98 1.03 18.23 -10.33
CA GLN A 98 0.83 19.65 -10.63
C GLN A 98 1.00 19.92 -12.13
N GLU A 99 2.00 19.30 -12.75
CA GLU A 99 2.28 19.44 -14.19
C GLU A 99 1.12 18.90 -15.06
N GLU A 100 0.49 17.79 -14.68
CA GLU A 100 -0.70 17.27 -15.38
C GLU A 100 -1.91 18.22 -15.26
N ARG A 101 -2.08 18.86 -14.10
CA ARG A 101 -3.16 19.84 -13.90
C ARG A 101 -2.94 21.11 -14.70
N GLU A 102 -1.71 21.63 -14.73
CA GLU A 102 -1.35 22.83 -15.48
C GLU A 102 -1.39 22.59 -17.00
N ALA A 103 -1.03 21.39 -17.46
CA ALA A 103 -1.15 20.99 -18.87
C ALA A 103 -2.62 20.89 -19.32
N CYS A 104 -3.51 20.35 -18.49
CA CYS A 104 -4.95 20.38 -18.76
C CYS A 104 -5.51 21.80 -18.82
N GLU A 105 -5.00 22.73 -18.00
CA GLU A 105 -5.44 24.13 -17.99
C GLU A 105 -4.96 24.92 -19.23
N ALA A 106 -3.78 24.60 -19.75
CA ALA A 106 -3.23 25.21 -20.96
C ALA A 106 -3.97 24.78 -22.25
N LEU A 107 -4.53 23.57 -22.28
CA LEU A 107 -5.27 23.02 -23.43
C LEU A 107 -6.74 23.49 -23.49
N GLY A 108 -7.25 24.16 -22.44
CA GLY A 108 -8.64 24.64 -22.35
C GLY A 108 -8.89 26.07 -22.85
N ARG A 109 -7.89 26.76 -23.43
CA ARG A 109 -8.02 28.13 -23.97
C ARG A 109 -7.80 28.17 -25.49
N GLY A 110 -8.55 27.36 -26.23
CA GLY A 110 -8.66 27.40 -27.70
C GLY A 110 -10.02 27.90 -28.14
#